data_AF-A0A971N5B2-F1
#
_entry.id   AF-A0A971N5B2-F1
#
_cell.length_a   1.000
_cell.length_b   1.000
_cell.length_c   1.000
_cell.angle_alpha   90.00
_cell.angle_beta   90.00
_cell.angle_gamma   90.00
#
_symmetry.space_group_name_H-M   'P 1'
#
loop_
_entity.id
_entity.type
_entity.pdbx_description
1 polymer ?
#
loop_
_entity_poly.entity_id
_entity_poly.type
_entity_poly.pdbx_seq_one_letter_code
_entity_poly.pdbx_strand_id
1 'polypeptide(L)' 'MRLHKYRARNFRFSTTRERWVVHTIQKNDTLYRLATKYNVPLLTIFRNNPALDPRQLVVGDKIRITRCS' A
#
# COMPACT_ATOMS: atom_id res chain seq x y z
N MET A 1 -23.15 -26.02 23.54
CA MET A 1 -22.93 -24.78 22.77
C MET A 1 -22.28 -25.13 21.43
N ARG A 2 -22.79 -24.58 20.33
CA ARG A 2 -22.54 -24.94 18.92
C ARG A 2 -21.12 -24.50 18.47
N LEU A 3 -20.43 -25.35 17.69
CA LEU A 3 -19.12 -25.14 17.05
C LEU A 3 -19.08 -23.86 16.17
N HIS A 4 -17.89 -23.31 15.90
CA HIS A 4 -17.31 -23.16 14.55
C HIS A 4 -15.82 -22.71 14.59
N LYS A 5 -14.94 -23.69 14.39
CA LYS A 5 -13.75 -23.65 13.53
C LYS A 5 -13.23 -22.26 13.11
N TYR A 6 -12.17 -21.78 13.77
CA TYR A 6 -11.13 -21.04 13.06
C TYR A 6 -9.96 -21.98 12.84
N ARG A 7 -10.01 -22.70 11.71
CA ARG A 7 -8.83 -23.31 11.11
C ARG A 7 -7.80 -22.20 10.93
N ALA A 8 -6.72 -22.22 11.72
CA ALA A 8 -5.52 -21.47 11.40
C ALA A 8 -5.07 -21.97 10.02
N ARG A 9 -5.29 -21.15 8.99
CA ARG A 9 -4.79 -21.42 7.65
C ARG A 9 -3.27 -21.45 7.76
N ASN A 10 -2.67 -22.57 7.37
CA ASN A 10 -1.24 -22.70 7.13
C ASN A 10 -0.81 -21.59 6.18
N PHE A 11 -0.30 -20.50 6.73
CA PHE A 11 0.28 -19.43 5.95
C PHE A 11 1.65 -19.94 5.48
N ARG A 12 1.65 -20.59 4.31
CA ARG A 12 2.89 -20.85 3.58
C ARG A 12 3.50 -19.48 3.29
N PHE A 13 4.61 -19.16 3.93
CA PHE A 13 5.45 -18.03 3.52
C PHE A 13 5.97 -18.34 2.11
N SER A 14 5.21 -17.96 1.10
CA SER A 14 5.70 -17.92 -0.27
C SER A 14 6.69 -16.75 -0.35
N THR A 15 7.90 -17.02 -0.82
CA THR A 15 9.00 -16.05 -1.02
C THR A 15 8.66 -15.04 -2.13
N THR A 16 7.53 -14.34 -1.98
CA THR A 16 7.17 -13.23 -2.86
C THR A 16 8.04 -12.05 -2.45
N ARG A 17 9.03 -11.71 -3.29
CA ARG A 17 9.81 -10.49 -3.13
C ARG A 17 8.82 -9.32 -3.04
N GLU A 18 8.77 -8.63 -1.91
CA GLU A 18 7.98 -7.41 -1.78
C GLU A 18 8.47 -6.42 -2.84
N ARG A 19 7.69 -6.28 -3.92
CA ARG A 19 8.05 -5.41 -5.03
C ARG A 19 7.52 -4.02 -4.70
N TRP A 20 8.39 -3.16 -4.21
CA TRP A 20 8.10 -1.75 -4.08
C TRP A 20 8.13 -1.07 -5.45
N VAL A 21 7.26 -0.08 -5.62
CA VAL A 21 7.21 0.80 -6.78
C VAL A 21 7.44 2.22 -6.29
N VAL A 22 8.31 2.96 -6.96
CA VAL A 22 8.38 4.42 -6.78
C VAL A 22 7.52 5.06 -7.85
N HIS A 23 6.55 5.84 -7.41
CA HIS A 23 5.70 6.64 -8.27
C HIS A 23 6.14 8.10 -8.19
N THR A 24 6.31 8.75 -9.34
CA THR A 24 6.53 10.19 -9.40
C THR A 24 5.18 10.88 -9.50
N ILE A 25 4.86 11.73 -8.53
CA ILE A 25 3.58 12.43 -8.43
C ILE A 25 3.37 13.30 -9.66
N GLN A 26 2.21 13.16 -10.28
CA GLN A 26 1.76 13.90 -11.45
C GLN A 26 0.63 14.87 -11.10
N LYS A 27 0.36 15.81 -12.00
CA LYS A 27 -0.78 16.72 -11.87
C LYS A 27 -2.08 15.91 -11.73
N ASN A 28 -2.90 16.27 -10.75
CA ASN A 28 -4.16 15.61 -10.39
C ASN A 28 -4.04 14.23 -9.73
N ASP A 29 -2.85 13.80 -9.31
CA ASP A 29 -2.73 12.66 -8.41
C ASP A 29 -3.31 12.99 -7.04
N THR A 30 -3.93 11.97 -6.44
CA THR A 30 -4.35 11.97 -5.05
C THR A 30 -3.92 10.65 -4.43
N LEU A 31 -3.68 10.62 -3.11
CA LEU A 31 -3.32 9.36 -2.46
C LEU A 31 -4.41 8.29 -2.61
N TYR A 32 -5.68 8.70 -2.70
CA TYR A 32 -6.78 7.79 -2.99
C TYR A 32 -6.65 7.16 -4.39
N ARG A 33 -6.41 7.97 -5.43
CA ARG A 33 -6.21 7.47 -6.80
C ARG A 33 -4.99 6.56 -6.88
N LEU A 34 -3.91 6.89 -6.20
CA LEU A 34 -2.71 6.05 -6.13
C LEU A 34 -3.00 4.72 -5.41
N ALA A 35 -3.70 4.75 -4.28
CA ALA A 35 -4.11 3.56 -3.54
C ALA A 35 -4.93 2.60 -4.43
N THR A 36 -5.93 3.13 -5.15
CA THR A 36 -6.73 2.35 -6.10
C THR A 36 -5.90 1.84 -7.27
N LYS A 37 -5.07 2.69 -7.89
CA LYS A 37 -4.22 2.35 -9.05
C LYS A 37 -3.26 1.21 -8.74
N TYR A 38 -2.64 1.25 -7.56
CA TYR A 38 -1.67 0.24 -7.15
C TYR A 38 -2.29 -0.94 -6.39
N ASN A 39 -3.60 -0.91 -6.17
CA ASN A 39 -4.36 -1.89 -5.38
C ASN A 39 -3.74 -2.11 -4.00
N VAL A 40 -3.49 -1.01 -3.28
CA VAL A 40 -2.93 -1.01 -1.92
C VAL A 40 -3.82 -0.22 -0.98
N PRO A 41 -3.89 -0.60 0.31
CA PRO A 41 -4.55 0.23 1.31
C PRO A 41 -3.88 1.60 1.41
N LEU A 42 -4.68 2.65 1.56
CA LEU A 42 -4.17 4.02 1.76
C LEU A 42 -3.23 4.11 2.98
N LEU A 43 -3.54 3.37 4.04
CA LEU A 43 -2.71 3.27 5.24
C LEU A 43 -1.30 2.72 4.95
N THR A 44 -1.16 1.81 3.98
CA THR A 44 0.14 1.27 3.56
C THR A 44 0.99 2.37 2.92
N ILE A 45 0.38 3.25 2.12
CA ILE A 45 1.08 4.40 1.53
C ILE A 45 1.58 5.33 2.63
N PHE A 46 0.76 5.62 3.65
CA PHE A 46 1.19 6.45 4.79
C PHE A 46 2.34 5.83 5.58
N ARG A 47 2.25 4.54 5.92
CA ARG A 47 3.28 3.83 6.69
C ARG A 47 4.63 3.82 5.97
N ASN A 48 4.63 3.72 4.64
CA ASN A 48 5.85 3.70 3.85
C ASN A 48 6.47 5.08 3.63
N ASN A 49 5.72 6.15 3.87
CA ASN A 49 6.15 7.54 3.62
C ASN A 49 5.81 8.42 4.83
N PRO A 50 6.50 8.23 5.98
CA PRO A 50 6.18 8.95 7.22
C PRO A 50 6.39 10.48 7.13
N ALA A 51 7.21 10.94 6.19
CA ALA A 51 7.44 12.37 5.94
C ALA A 51 6.46 13.00 4.93
N LEU A 52 5.53 12.22 4.37
CA LEU A 52 4.57 12.69 3.39
C LEU A 52 3.45 13.48 4.07
N ASP A 53 3.22 14.73 3.67
CA ASP A 53 2.00 15.45 4.01
C ASP A 53 0.87 15.08 3.00
N PRO A 54 -0.20 14.38 3.42
CA PRO A 54 -1.33 14.05 2.54
C PRO A 54 -2.03 15.27 1.93
N ARG A 55 -1.92 16.44 2.55
CA ARG A 55 -2.56 17.67 2.10
C ARG A 55 -1.72 18.42 1.06
N GLN A 56 -0.44 18.07 0.94
CA GLN A 56 0.52 18.74 0.08
C GLN A 56 1.28 17.73 -0.77
N LEU A 57 0.61 17.19 -1.79
CA LEU A 57 1.28 16.41 -2.82
C LEU A 57 1.95 17.36 -3.82
N VAL A 58 3.29 17.32 -3.88
CA VAL A 58 4.06 18.13 -4.83
C VAL A 58 4.30 17.34 -6.10
N VAL A 59 3.95 17.92 -7.25
CA VAL A 59 4.21 17.29 -8.56
C VAL A 59 5.72 17.18 -8.78
N GLY A 60 6.17 15.99 -9.21
CA GLY A 60 7.59 15.67 -9.38
C GLY A 60 8.21 14.92 -8.20
N ASP A 61 7.56 14.91 -7.03
CA ASP A 61 8.05 14.16 -5.87
C ASP A 61 7.86 12.66 -6.03
N LYS A 62 8.68 11.90 -5.30
CA LYS A 62 8.70 10.43 -5.35
C LYS A 62 8.01 9.86 -4.11
N ILE A 63 7.02 9.01 -4.33
CA ILE A 63 6.31 8.28 -3.28
C ILE A 63 6.57 6.78 -3.39
N ARG A 64 6.84 6.13 -2.25
CA ARG A 64 7.09 4.68 -2.17
C ARG A 64 5.79 3.93 -1.97
N ILE A 65 5.50 2.99 -2.86
CA ILE A 65 4.29 2.19 -2.83
C ILE A 65 4.67 0.72 -2.77
N THR A 66 4.57 0.12 -1.59
CA THR A 66 4.77 -1.33 -1.39
C THR A 66 3.47 -2.05 -1.70
N ARG A 67 3.51 -2.99 -2.66
CA ARG A 67 2.39 -3.88 -2.92
C ARG A 67 2.42 -4.99 -1.86
N CYS A 68 1.37 -5.10 -1.05
CA CYS A 68 1.17 -6.29 -0.23
C CYS A 68 0.97 -7.48 -1.18
N SER A 69 1.81 -8.51 -1.01
CA SER A 69 1.69 -9.82 -1.65
C SER A 69 0.52 -10.62 -1.07
#